data_AF-A0A964IGZ3-F1
#
_entry.id   AF-A0A964IGZ3-F1
#
_cell.length_a   1.000
_cell.length_b   1.000
_cell.length_c   1.000
_cell.angle_alpha   90.00
_cell.angle_beta   90.00
_cell.angle_gamma   90.00
#
_symmetry.space_group_name_H-M   'P 1'
#
loop_
_entity.id
_entity.type
_entity.pdbx_description
1 polymer ?
#
loop_
_entity_poly.entity_id
_entity_poly.type
_entity_poly.pdbx_seq_one_letter_code
_entity_poly.pdbx_strand_id
1 'polypeptide(L)'
;MAGAAPPTRAPRCEHRGDGQGHSCGDSAIVIGLDTNVLVRYLTQDDQAQARKVDAVIADSVARGERCVIDPIVLCELIWVLRDAYRTPKADLVKTLDQILATQQFQITEKDRVREASEAYRVGRADFADYLIGTSNRDAGCSETATFDRRLRGASAFRVLLLVVLLAVGAAACSGGGTPAAPTPPPTTTPPATPTPQAPPFSGTIFIDADIITAEDPTTFASLTPNGQGMRTMYDRRAAAFIQLQAYLFNVTFSDGLSTEVQVNPEFGSTDAARVQAEKYAIVIGRLPRALRVSVATVWIHQGVQPFGGGNNNLLIHVGQGDLYIADGVLEETFVHEAAHTSLDAAHAASAGWLSAQAKDVNFISTYARDNPTREDVAESVLPWLAVRYRASRITPALAATIQQFIPNRMAYFDSLGLVMLPVQ
;
A
#
# COMPACT_ATOMS: atom_id res chain seq x y z
N MET A 1 9.04 41.84 59.28
CA MET A 1 8.69 40.92 58.16
C MET A 1 7.63 41.59 57.31
N ALA A 2 7.69 41.38 55.98
CA ALA A 2 6.88 41.98 54.90
C ALA A 2 7.11 43.50 54.69
N GLY A 3 7.31 44.06 53.49
CA GLY A 3 7.20 43.55 52.13
C GLY A 3 6.11 44.29 51.35
N ALA A 4 6.48 45.34 50.60
CA ALA A 4 5.92 45.78 49.30
C ALA A 4 6.33 47.24 49.00
N ALA A 5 7.02 47.48 47.89
CA ALA A 5 7.25 48.79 47.30
C ALA A 5 6.99 48.72 45.78
N PRO A 6 6.42 49.77 45.15
CA PRO A 6 5.82 49.71 43.81
C PRO A 6 6.85 49.73 42.67
N PRO A 7 6.47 49.28 41.46
CA PRO A 7 7.41 49.12 40.35
C PRO A 7 7.85 50.44 39.74
N THR A 8 9.16 50.51 39.51
CA THR A 8 9.90 51.61 38.89
C THR A 8 9.68 51.68 37.38
N ARG A 9 9.53 52.90 36.89
CA ARG A 9 9.33 53.29 35.49
C ARG A 9 10.58 52.96 34.65
N ALA A 10 10.41 52.25 33.53
CA ALA A 10 11.47 51.99 32.56
C ALA A 10 11.88 53.28 31.79
N PRO A 11 13.14 53.39 31.35
CA PRO A 11 13.67 54.61 30.74
C PRO A 11 13.22 54.79 29.28
N ARG A 12 13.06 56.07 28.91
CA ARG A 12 12.65 56.57 27.59
C ARG A 12 13.84 56.50 26.62
N CYS A 13 13.77 55.70 25.57
CA CYS A 13 14.76 55.73 24.48
C CYS A 13 14.41 56.82 23.47
N GLU A 14 15.39 57.67 23.19
CA GLU A 14 15.33 58.74 22.17
C GLU A 14 15.56 58.17 20.77
N HIS A 15 14.83 58.71 19.79
CA HIS A 15 14.99 58.43 18.36
C HIS A 15 16.25 59.12 17.81
N ARG A 16 17.15 58.34 17.21
CA ARG A 16 18.02 58.77 16.10
C ARG A 16 18.00 57.69 15.03
N GLY A 17 17.76 58.10 13.79
CA GLY A 17 17.64 57.23 12.63
C GLY A 17 18.96 56.63 12.18
N ASP A 18 18.90 55.42 11.62
CA ASP A 18 19.19 55.15 10.21
C ASP A 18 19.14 53.63 9.97
N GLY A 19 18.56 53.21 8.85
CA GLY A 19 18.80 51.87 8.28
C GLY A 19 17.70 50.83 8.48
N GLN A 20 16.86 50.68 7.45
CA GLN A 20 16.21 49.44 7.00
C GLN A 20 15.55 48.59 8.08
N GLY A 21 14.29 48.94 8.38
CA GLY A 21 13.37 48.05 9.09
C GLY A 21 13.12 46.78 8.29
N HIS A 22 13.68 45.66 8.75
CA HIS A 22 13.03 44.38 8.57
C HIS A 22 11.76 44.44 9.42
N SER A 23 10.61 44.70 8.79
CA SER A 23 9.33 44.48 9.45
C SER A 23 9.27 43.01 9.84
N CYS A 24 9.25 42.76 11.15
CA CYS A 24 8.71 41.54 11.71
C CYS A 24 7.24 41.52 11.27
N GLY A 25 6.99 40.95 10.10
CA GLY A 25 5.62 40.63 9.68
C GLY A 25 5.13 39.57 10.65
N ASP A 26 4.03 39.85 11.33
CA ASP A 26 3.19 38.80 11.89
C ASP A 26 2.98 37.77 10.77
N SER A 27 3.66 36.64 10.85
CA SER A 27 3.39 35.51 9.98
C SER A 27 1.95 35.11 10.28
N ALA A 28 1.02 35.45 9.38
CA ALA A 28 -0.36 34.98 9.46
C ALA A 28 -0.33 33.47 9.74
N ILE A 29 -1.08 33.01 10.74
CA ILE A 29 -1.07 31.61 11.14
C ILE A 29 -1.89 30.86 10.09
N VAL A 30 -1.21 30.33 9.07
CA VAL A 30 -1.86 29.57 8.02
C VAL A 30 -2.05 28.12 8.48
N ILE A 31 -3.30 27.66 8.55
CA ILE A 31 -3.65 26.29 8.94
C ILE A 31 -3.68 25.38 7.71
N GLY A 32 -2.91 24.30 7.71
CA GLY A 32 -3.03 23.21 6.73
C GLY A 32 -4.08 22.19 7.17
N LEU A 33 -4.88 21.68 6.22
CA LEU A 33 -5.85 20.61 6.47
C LEU A 33 -5.29 19.27 6.01
N ASP A 34 -5.42 18.28 6.88
CA ASP A 34 -5.13 16.88 6.60
C ASP A 34 -6.37 16.18 5.98
N THR A 35 -6.18 14.99 5.43
CA THR A 35 -7.23 14.21 4.78
C THR A 35 -8.35 13.86 5.74
N ASN A 36 -8.04 13.40 6.95
CA ASN A 36 -9.07 13.07 7.95
C ASN A 36 -9.96 14.28 8.29
N VAL A 37 -9.40 15.49 8.35
CA VAL A 37 -10.13 16.73 8.63
C VAL A 37 -11.10 17.02 7.49
N LEU A 38 -10.64 16.94 6.23
CA LEU A 38 -11.49 17.13 5.06
C LEU A 38 -12.58 16.07 4.95
N VAL A 39 -12.27 14.81 5.28
CA VAL A 39 -13.27 13.73 5.31
C VAL A 39 -14.37 14.09 6.29
N ARG A 40 -14.04 14.45 7.55
CA ARG A 40 -15.06 14.82 8.55
C ARG A 40 -15.86 16.04 8.14
N TYR A 41 -15.23 17.02 7.49
CA TYR A 41 -15.92 18.20 6.98
C TYR A 41 -16.93 17.85 5.88
N LEU A 42 -16.57 16.97 4.95
CA LEU A 42 -17.38 16.65 3.79
C LEU A 42 -18.47 15.61 4.07
N THR A 43 -18.17 14.58 4.87
CA THR A 43 -19.07 13.44 5.10
C THR A 43 -19.92 13.61 6.34
N GLN A 44 -19.48 14.42 7.31
CA GLN A 44 -20.17 14.67 8.58
C GLN A 44 -20.52 13.38 9.34
N ASP A 45 -19.71 12.33 9.16
CA ASP A 45 -19.99 10.98 9.64
C ASP A 45 -19.64 10.76 11.12
N ASP A 46 -18.64 11.48 11.64
CA ASP A 46 -18.40 11.66 13.08
C ASP A 46 -18.81 13.07 13.49
N GLN A 47 -19.99 13.19 14.09
CA GLN A 47 -20.57 14.46 14.52
C GLN A 47 -19.73 15.21 15.57
N ALA A 48 -18.95 14.51 16.38
CA ALA A 48 -18.11 15.16 17.39
C ALA A 48 -16.85 15.75 16.75
N GLN A 49 -16.24 15.05 15.81
CA GLN A 49 -15.10 15.54 15.05
C GLN A 49 -15.51 16.63 14.07
N ALA A 50 -16.61 16.45 13.34
CA ALA A 50 -17.11 17.43 12.37
C ALA A 50 -17.35 18.80 13.01
N ARG A 51 -17.98 18.85 14.19
CA ARG A 51 -18.13 20.11 14.96
C ARG A 51 -16.81 20.79 15.30
N LYS A 52 -15.75 20.03 15.58
CA LYS A 52 -14.41 20.59 15.84
C LYS A 52 -13.79 21.13 14.56
N VAL A 53 -13.95 20.42 13.44
CA VAL A 53 -13.46 20.84 12.14
C VAL A 53 -14.17 22.11 11.66
N ASP A 54 -15.49 22.18 11.80
CA ASP A 54 -16.27 23.37 11.48
C ASP A 54 -15.80 24.58 12.29
N ALA A 55 -15.50 24.40 13.58
CA ALA A 55 -14.95 25.47 14.41
C ALA A 55 -13.57 25.94 13.92
N VAL A 56 -12.67 25.03 13.56
CA VAL A 56 -11.34 25.37 13.03
C VAL A 56 -11.42 26.16 11.72
N ILE A 57 -12.30 25.74 10.80
CA ILE A 57 -12.51 26.42 9.52
C ILE A 57 -13.17 27.78 9.75
N ALA A 58 -14.21 27.85 10.59
CA ALA A 58 -14.90 29.10 10.92
C ALA A 58 -13.96 30.12 11.57
N ASP A 59 -13.11 29.69 12.50
CA ASP A 59 -12.12 30.54 13.16
C ASP A 59 -11.08 31.09 12.17
N SER A 60 -10.63 30.27 11.21
CA SER A 60 -9.74 30.71 10.14
C SER A 60 -10.39 31.79 9.27
N VAL A 61 -11.65 31.57 8.88
CA VAL A 61 -12.43 32.54 8.10
C VAL A 61 -12.65 33.83 8.89
N ALA A 62 -12.94 33.75 10.19
CA ALA A 62 -13.13 34.92 11.05
C ALA A 62 -11.87 35.79 11.15
N ARG A 63 -10.67 35.18 11.01
CA ARG A 63 -9.39 35.89 10.94
C ARG A 63 -9.02 36.37 9.54
N GLY A 64 -9.86 36.11 8.53
CA GLY A 64 -9.59 36.43 7.13
C GLY A 64 -8.53 35.51 6.48
N GLU A 65 -8.24 34.38 7.12
CA GLU A 65 -7.29 33.37 6.65
C GLU A 65 -7.98 32.30 5.81
N ARG A 66 -7.19 31.57 5.01
CA ARG A 66 -7.65 30.39 4.26
C ARG A 66 -6.93 29.16 4.79
N CYS A 67 -7.64 28.03 4.79
CA CYS A 67 -7.04 26.76 5.13
C CYS A 67 -6.32 26.19 3.91
N VAL A 68 -5.06 25.82 4.06
CA VAL A 68 -4.24 25.28 2.98
C VAL A 68 -4.51 23.79 2.81
N ILE A 69 -4.62 23.34 1.56
CA ILE A 69 -4.78 21.93 1.21
C ILE A 69 -3.72 21.58 0.18
N ASP A 70 -2.94 20.54 0.47
CA ASP A 70 -1.91 20.04 -0.42
C ASP A 70 -2.47 19.04 -1.45
N PRO A 71 -1.96 18.98 -2.70
CA PRO A 71 -2.35 17.97 -3.67
C PRO A 71 -2.29 16.53 -3.15
N ILE A 72 -1.36 16.20 -2.25
CA ILE A 72 -1.30 14.86 -1.64
C ILE A 72 -2.54 14.55 -0.79
N VAL A 73 -3.04 15.55 -0.06
CA VAL A 73 -4.28 15.45 0.74
C VAL A 73 -5.48 15.20 -0.16
N LEU A 74 -5.52 15.82 -1.34
CA LEU A 74 -6.57 15.56 -2.33
C LEU A 74 -6.48 14.15 -2.93
N CYS A 75 -5.27 13.63 -3.14
CA CYS A 75 -5.08 12.25 -3.61
C CYS A 75 -5.64 11.24 -2.60
N GLU A 76 -5.26 11.39 -1.34
CA GLU A 76 -5.74 10.53 -0.26
C GLU A 76 -7.25 10.68 -0.04
N LEU A 77 -7.78 11.92 -0.06
CA LEU A 77 -9.23 12.17 0.04
C LEU A 77 -10.02 11.42 -1.03
N ILE A 78 -9.57 11.47 -2.28
CA ILE A 78 -10.24 10.77 -3.39
C ILE A 78 -10.18 9.26 -3.18
N TRP A 79 -9.04 8.74 -2.72
CA TRP A 79 -8.89 7.33 -2.37
C TRP A 79 -9.85 6.93 -1.25
N VAL A 80 -9.90 7.68 -0.14
CA VAL A 80 -10.79 7.43 1.02
C VAL A 80 -12.26 7.47 0.61
N LEU A 81 -12.69 8.53 -0.07
CA LEU A 81 -14.10 8.69 -0.48
C LEU A 81 -14.52 7.58 -1.46
N ARG A 82 -13.62 7.14 -2.34
CA ARG A 82 -13.89 6.02 -3.24
C ARG A 82 -13.98 4.69 -2.50
N ASP A 83 -13.01 4.40 -1.64
CA ASP A 83 -12.83 3.06 -1.11
C ASP A 83 -13.67 2.80 0.14
N ALA A 84 -13.61 3.71 1.12
CA ALA A 84 -14.37 3.61 2.37
C ALA A 84 -15.84 4.02 2.19
N TYR A 85 -16.10 5.13 1.49
CA TYR A 85 -17.46 5.67 1.32
C TYR A 85 -18.14 5.22 0.02
N ARG A 86 -17.46 4.42 -0.81
CA ARG A 86 -17.99 3.90 -2.09
C ARG A 86 -18.53 5.00 -3.01
N THR A 87 -17.93 6.19 -2.93
CA THR A 87 -18.39 7.38 -3.65
C THR A 87 -18.15 7.18 -5.15
N PRO A 88 -19.19 7.30 -6.01
CA PRO A 88 -19.03 7.18 -7.45
C PRO A 88 -18.09 8.25 -8.02
N LYS A 89 -17.34 7.92 -9.06
CA LYS A 89 -16.39 8.84 -9.72
C LYS A 89 -17.01 10.18 -10.10
N ALA A 90 -18.26 10.19 -10.58
CA ALA A 90 -18.95 11.42 -10.94
C ALA A 90 -19.11 12.37 -9.73
N ASP A 91 -19.34 11.82 -8.54
CA ASP A 91 -19.48 12.61 -7.31
C ASP A 91 -18.12 13.00 -6.73
N LEU A 92 -17.10 12.13 -6.83
CA LEU A 92 -15.72 12.50 -6.50
C LEU A 92 -15.23 13.72 -7.29
N VAL A 93 -15.52 13.76 -8.58
CA VAL A 93 -15.16 14.91 -9.42
C VAL A 93 -15.93 16.17 -9.00
N LYS A 94 -17.23 16.06 -8.67
CA LYS A 94 -17.99 17.20 -8.13
C LYS A 94 -17.40 17.68 -6.81
N THR A 95 -16.95 16.78 -5.94
CA THR A 95 -16.29 17.14 -4.68
C THR A 95 -14.99 17.89 -4.94
N LEU A 96 -14.15 17.46 -5.90
CA LEU A 96 -12.97 18.24 -6.31
C LEU A 96 -13.34 19.63 -6.83
N ASP A 97 -14.35 19.70 -7.71
CA ASP A 97 -14.84 20.98 -8.26
C ASP A 97 -15.30 21.93 -7.14
N GLN A 98 -16.02 21.40 -6.14
CA GLN A 98 -16.46 22.15 -4.97
C GLN A 98 -15.27 22.63 -4.14
N ILE A 99 -14.34 21.75 -3.77
CA ILE A 99 -13.14 22.12 -3.00
C ILE A 99 -12.32 23.20 -3.72
N LEU A 100 -12.13 23.08 -5.03
CA LEU A 100 -11.42 24.06 -5.83
C LEU A 100 -12.15 25.41 -5.94
N ALA A 101 -13.48 25.43 -5.80
CA ALA A 101 -14.30 26.64 -5.83
C ALA A 101 -14.47 27.29 -4.44
N THR A 102 -14.27 26.54 -3.36
CA THR A 102 -14.44 26.99 -1.98
C THR A 102 -13.43 28.10 -1.62
N GLN A 103 -13.93 29.29 -1.26
CA GLN A 103 -13.10 30.45 -0.96
C GLN A 103 -12.30 30.30 0.35
N GLN A 104 -12.80 29.48 1.27
CA GLN A 104 -12.14 29.15 2.53
C GLN A 104 -10.86 28.32 2.32
N PHE A 105 -10.69 27.69 1.15
CA PHE A 105 -9.58 26.79 0.87
C PHE A 105 -8.54 27.42 -0.07
N GLN A 106 -7.27 27.26 0.29
CA GLN A 106 -6.12 27.58 -0.54
C GLN A 106 -5.46 26.28 -0.98
N ILE A 107 -5.67 25.89 -2.23
CA ILE A 107 -5.06 24.69 -2.80
C ILE A 107 -3.64 25.04 -3.26
N THR A 108 -2.61 24.34 -2.76
CA THR A 108 -1.26 24.48 -3.32
C THR A 108 -1.25 23.91 -4.74
N GLU A 109 -0.54 24.57 -5.65
CA GLU A 109 -0.47 24.16 -7.07
C GLU A 109 -1.85 24.01 -7.75
N LYS A 110 -2.79 24.91 -7.43
CA LYS A 110 -4.20 24.84 -7.86
C LYS A 110 -4.41 24.57 -9.36
N ASP A 111 -3.60 25.13 -10.23
CA ASP A 111 -3.72 24.93 -11.68
C ASP A 111 -3.35 23.50 -12.09
N ARG A 112 -2.31 22.93 -11.48
CA ARG A 112 -1.92 21.51 -11.66
C ARG A 112 -3.04 20.59 -11.18
N VAL A 113 -3.61 20.87 -10.01
CA VAL A 113 -4.74 20.10 -9.46
C VAL A 113 -5.96 20.18 -10.37
N ARG A 114 -6.28 21.38 -10.90
CA ARG A 114 -7.39 21.57 -11.85
C ARG A 114 -7.19 20.76 -13.12
N GLU A 115 -5.99 20.79 -13.71
CA GLU A 115 -5.69 20.02 -14.91
C GLU A 115 -5.81 18.51 -14.65
N ALA A 116 -5.24 18.04 -13.53
CA ALA A 116 -5.37 16.65 -13.11
C ALA A 116 -6.83 16.23 -12.88
N SER A 117 -7.67 17.12 -12.33
CA SER A 117 -9.10 16.88 -12.13
C SER A 117 -9.84 16.70 -13.45
N GLU A 118 -9.53 17.52 -14.47
CA GLU A 118 -10.14 17.38 -15.80
C GLU A 118 -9.68 16.10 -16.52
N ALA A 119 -8.40 15.76 -16.43
CA ALA A 119 -7.89 14.50 -16.96
C ALA A 119 -8.51 13.30 -16.23
N TYR A 120 -8.67 13.38 -14.90
CA TYR A 120 -9.37 12.39 -14.10
C TYR A 120 -10.82 12.25 -14.53
N ARG A 121 -11.55 13.34 -14.76
CA ARG A 121 -12.98 13.33 -15.16
C ARG A 121 -13.24 12.43 -16.37
N VAL A 122 -12.42 12.53 -17.41
CA VAL A 122 -12.61 11.78 -18.68
C VAL A 122 -11.78 10.51 -18.75
N GLY A 123 -10.74 10.40 -17.94
CA GLY A 123 -9.78 9.32 -17.97
C GLY A 123 -10.23 8.05 -17.23
N ARG A 124 -9.44 6.97 -17.33
CA ARG A 124 -9.75 5.67 -16.70
C ARG A 124 -8.95 5.38 -15.42
N ALA A 125 -7.80 6.02 -15.27
CA ALA A 125 -6.92 5.90 -14.10
C ALA A 125 -7.42 6.73 -12.90
N ASP A 126 -6.67 6.68 -11.80
CA ASP A 126 -6.95 7.43 -10.57
C ASP A 126 -6.57 8.90 -10.70
N PHE A 127 -7.07 9.75 -9.80
CA PHE A 127 -6.72 11.18 -9.76
C PHE A 127 -5.21 11.39 -9.53
N ALA A 128 -4.62 10.61 -8.61
CA ALA A 128 -3.19 10.67 -8.32
C ALA A 128 -2.33 10.39 -9.55
N ASP A 129 -2.76 9.48 -10.43
CA ASP A 129 -2.05 9.19 -11.67
C ASP A 129 -1.97 10.45 -12.55
N TYR A 130 -3.09 11.12 -12.80
CA TYR A 130 -3.09 12.34 -13.63
C TYR A 130 -2.32 13.50 -12.98
N LEU A 131 -2.30 13.55 -11.65
CA LEU A 131 -1.50 14.53 -10.92
C LEU A 131 0.00 14.29 -11.12
N ILE A 132 0.45 13.02 -11.04
CA ILE A 132 1.84 12.63 -11.34
C ILE A 132 2.21 13.00 -12.78
N GLY A 133 1.33 12.69 -13.74
CA GLY A 133 1.57 12.99 -15.16
C GLY A 133 1.74 14.49 -15.40
N THR A 134 0.89 15.30 -14.77
CA THR A 134 0.94 16.77 -14.83
C THR A 134 2.21 17.30 -14.17
N SER A 135 2.56 16.79 -12.98
CA SER A 135 3.78 17.17 -12.26
C SER A 135 5.07 16.87 -13.04
N ASN A 136 5.18 15.67 -13.63
CA ASN A 136 6.34 15.31 -14.45
C ASN A 136 6.44 16.16 -15.71
N ARG A 137 5.31 16.49 -16.34
CA ARG A 137 5.30 17.38 -17.50
C ARG A 137 5.76 18.80 -17.11
N ASP A 138 5.33 19.30 -15.96
CA ASP A 138 5.80 20.60 -15.43
C ASP A 138 7.30 20.58 -15.12
N ALA A 139 7.85 19.41 -14.73
CA ALA A 139 9.28 19.19 -14.55
C ALA A 139 10.05 19.03 -15.88
N GLY A 140 9.39 19.15 -17.03
CA GLY A 140 10.00 19.08 -18.36
C GLY A 140 10.12 17.67 -18.94
N CYS A 141 9.50 16.65 -18.34
CA CYS A 141 9.46 15.31 -18.90
C CYS A 141 8.59 15.27 -20.17
N SER A 142 9.08 14.64 -21.24
CA SER A 142 8.30 14.43 -22.47
C SER A 142 7.14 13.45 -22.28
N GLU A 143 7.30 12.47 -21.38
CA GLU A 143 6.29 11.49 -21.01
C GLU A 143 6.59 10.89 -19.64
N THR A 144 5.55 10.42 -18.95
CA THR A 144 5.65 9.64 -17.72
C THR A 144 5.57 8.15 -18.05
N ALA A 145 6.65 7.41 -17.80
CA ALA A 145 6.65 5.97 -17.95
C ALA A 145 5.82 5.31 -16.85
N THR A 146 4.90 4.41 -17.21
CA THR A 146 4.02 3.73 -16.25
C THR A 146 3.73 2.29 -16.69
N PHE A 147 3.45 1.42 -15.73
CA PHE A 147 2.88 0.10 -16.00
C PHE A 147 1.35 0.09 -15.88
N ASP A 148 0.72 1.17 -15.39
CA ASP A 148 -0.74 1.24 -15.31
C ASP A 148 -1.36 1.35 -16.70
N ARG A 149 -2.01 0.26 -17.12
CA ARG A 149 -2.68 0.16 -18.42
C ARG A 149 -3.91 1.06 -18.52
N ARG A 150 -4.48 1.54 -17.41
CA ARG A 150 -5.58 2.52 -17.40
C ARG A 150 -5.16 3.85 -18.00
N LEU A 151 -3.86 4.16 -17.99
CA LEU A 151 -3.28 5.36 -18.59
C LEU A 151 -2.98 5.20 -20.09
N ARG A 152 -3.34 4.06 -20.70
CA ARG A 152 -3.15 3.87 -22.15
C ARG A 152 -3.95 4.91 -22.93
N GLY A 153 -3.24 5.69 -23.75
CA GLY A 153 -3.82 6.76 -24.55
C GLY A 153 -3.94 8.10 -23.83
N ALA A 154 -3.55 8.20 -22.56
CA ALA A 154 -3.37 9.49 -21.90
C ALA A 154 -2.10 10.16 -22.44
N SER A 155 -2.22 11.42 -22.87
CA SER A 155 -1.16 12.15 -23.60
C SER A 155 0.15 12.29 -22.82
N ALA A 156 0.09 12.34 -21.48
CA ALA A 156 1.25 12.48 -20.62
C ALA A 156 1.97 11.16 -20.29
N PHE A 157 1.48 10.01 -20.80
CA PHE A 157 1.95 8.69 -20.34
C PHE A 157 2.43 7.77 -21.45
N ARG A 158 3.54 7.10 -21.16
CA ARG A 158 4.01 5.93 -21.91
C ARG A 158 3.76 4.68 -21.09
N VAL A 159 2.73 3.92 -21.48
CA VAL A 159 2.47 2.61 -20.88
C VAL A 159 3.52 1.63 -21.39
N LEU A 160 4.40 1.19 -20.50
CA LEU A 160 5.40 0.18 -20.78
C LEU A 160 4.71 -1.18 -20.93
N LEU A 161 4.52 -1.61 -22.18
CA LEU A 161 4.02 -2.94 -22.49
C LEU A 161 5.18 -3.93 -22.38
N LEU A 162 5.01 -4.96 -21.55
CA LEU A 162 5.90 -6.11 -21.57
C LEU A 162 5.68 -6.84 -22.90
N VAL A 163 6.55 -6.59 -23.89
CA VAL A 163 6.56 -7.38 -25.13
C VAL A 163 7.16 -8.74 -24.80
N VAL A 164 6.32 -9.71 -24.51
CA VAL A 164 6.72 -11.12 -24.57
C VAL A 164 6.74 -11.49 -26.05
N LEU A 165 7.94 -11.60 -26.64
CA LEU A 165 8.10 -12.18 -27.97
C LEU A 165 7.63 -13.64 -27.91
N LEU A 166 6.36 -13.89 -28.28
CA LEU A 166 5.90 -15.23 -28.61
C LEU A 166 6.45 -15.56 -30.00
N ALA A 167 7.51 -16.38 -30.05
CA ALA A 167 7.93 -17.03 -31.28
C ALA A 167 6.82 -18.01 -31.71
N VAL A 168 5.96 -17.60 -32.64
CA VAL A 168 4.95 -18.47 -33.24
C VAL A 168 5.63 -19.27 -34.37
N GLY A 169 5.79 -20.57 -34.14
CA GLY A 169 6.17 -21.52 -35.19
C GLY A 169 5.01 -21.69 -36.18
N ALA A 170 5.24 -21.29 -37.43
CA ALA A 170 4.30 -21.49 -38.52
C ALA A 170 4.43 -22.92 -39.07
N ALA A 171 3.40 -23.74 -38.86
CA ALA A 171 3.19 -24.99 -39.60
C ALA A 171 2.26 -24.70 -40.79
N ALA A 172 2.80 -24.85 -42.00
CA ALA A 172 2.06 -24.75 -43.25
C ALA A 172 1.30 -26.06 -43.52
N CYS A 173 0.00 -25.96 -43.77
CA CYS A 173 -0.77 -26.99 -44.46
C CYS A 173 -1.56 -26.33 -45.59
N SER A 174 -1.21 -26.72 -46.81
CA SER A 174 -1.85 -26.41 -48.08
C SER A 174 -3.07 -27.29 -48.32
N GLY A 175 -4.12 -26.74 -48.96
CA GLY A 175 -5.19 -27.53 -49.58
C GLY A 175 -6.47 -26.71 -49.78
N GLY A 176 -6.75 -26.34 -51.03
CA GLY A 176 -7.88 -25.50 -51.42
C GLY A 176 -9.20 -26.24 -51.63
N GLY A 177 -10.22 -25.46 -51.98
CA GLY A 177 -11.48 -25.94 -52.55
C GLY A 177 -12.73 -25.41 -51.85
N THR A 178 -13.30 -24.32 -52.36
CA THR A 178 -14.67 -23.91 -52.04
C THR A 178 -15.64 -24.70 -52.93
N PRO A 179 -16.78 -25.17 -52.40
CA PRO A 179 -18.02 -24.67 -52.99
C PRO A 179 -19.16 -24.39 -51.98
N ALA A 180 -19.99 -23.44 -52.41
CA ALA A 180 -21.39 -23.12 -52.11
C ALA A 180 -22.06 -23.58 -50.80
N ALA A 181 -22.66 -22.60 -50.14
CA ALA A 181 -23.45 -22.68 -48.92
C ALA A 181 -24.79 -23.43 -49.07
N PRO A 182 -25.21 -24.18 -48.03
CA PRO A 182 -26.62 -24.43 -47.73
C PRO A 182 -27.14 -23.51 -46.61
N THR A 183 -28.43 -23.22 -46.67
CA THR A 183 -29.25 -22.38 -45.77
C THR A 183 -29.15 -22.71 -44.27
N PRO A 184 -29.32 -21.72 -43.37
CA PRO A 184 -29.14 -21.92 -41.93
C PRO A 184 -30.34 -22.64 -41.28
N PRO A 185 -30.11 -23.54 -40.31
CA PRO A 185 -31.14 -24.03 -39.38
C PRO A 185 -31.44 -22.98 -38.29
N PRO A 186 -32.54 -23.12 -37.53
CA PRO A 186 -33.02 -22.06 -36.64
C PRO A 186 -32.02 -21.74 -35.53
N THR A 187 -31.92 -20.44 -35.24
CA THR A 187 -31.08 -19.81 -34.24
C THR A 187 -31.34 -20.37 -32.84
N THR A 188 -30.52 -21.32 -32.38
CA THR A 188 -30.30 -21.51 -30.95
C THR A 188 -29.19 -20.54 -30.54
N THR A 189 -29.55 -19.51 -29.78
CA THR A 189 -28.60 -18.59 -29.15
C THR A 189 -27.52 -19.41 -28.43
N PRO A 190 -26.23 -19.30 -28.80
CA PRO A 190 -25.16 -19.87 -28.00
C PRO A 190 -25.23 -19.25 -26.60
N PRO A 191 -24.97 -20.02 -25.52
CA PRO A 191 -24.81 -19.41 -24.21
C PRO A 191 -23.76 -18.30 -24.34
N ALA A 192 -24.08 -17.13 -23.80
CA ALA A 192 -23.20 -15.97 -23.82
C ALA A 192 -21.81 -16.42 -23.38
N THR A 193 -20.80 -16.17 -24.23
CA THR A 193 -19.40 -16.32 -23.85
C THR A 193 -19.21 -15.60 -22.51
N PRO A 194 -18.79 -16.28 -21.43
CA PRO A 194 -18.63 -15.62 -20.15
C PRO A 194 -17.65 -14.48 -20.34
N THR A 195 -18.10 -13.26 -20.05
CA THR A 195 -17.26 -12.06 -20.02
C THR A 195 -16.05 -12.38 -19.14
N PRO A 196 -14.80 -12.10 -19.56
CA PRO A 196 -13.64 -12.35 -18.72
C PRO A 196 -13.82 -11.64 -17.37
N GLN A 197 -14.09 -12.39 -16.32
CA GLN A 197 -14.37 -11.85 -15.01
C GLN A 197 -13.06 -11.26 -14.47
N ALA A 198 -13.00 -9.96 -14.21
CA ALA A 198 -11.79 -9.35 -13.64
C ALA A 198 -11.45 -9.99 -12.28
N PRO A 199 -10.16 -10.02 -11.86
CA PRO A 199 -9.79 -10.41 -10.52
C PRO A 199 -10.63 -9.66 -9.47
N PRO A 200 -11.06 -10.32 -8.39
CA PRO A 200 -12.00 -9.75 -7.42
C PRO A 200 -11.35 -8.70 -6.52
N PHE A 201 -10.03 -8.75 -6.35
CA PHE A 201 -9.28 -7.84 -5.48
C PHE A 201 -8.21 -7.05 -6.24
N SER A 202 -7.81 -5.90 -5.70
CA SER A 202 -6.66 -5.15 -6.21
C SER A 202 -5.33 -5.79 -5.76
N GLY A 203 -5.25 -6.11 -4.48
CA GLY A 203 -4.24 -6.93 -3.79
C GLY A 203 -4.87 -7.67 -2.61
N THR A 204 -4.17 -8.64 -2.00
CA THR A 204 -4.82 -9.53 -1.01
C THR A 204 -4.61 -9.21 0.45
N ILE A 205 -3.66 -8.34 0.81
CA ILE A 205 -3.39 -8.01 2.22
C ILE A 205 -4.52 -7.21 2.90
N PHE A 206 -5.43 -6.64 2.11
CA PHE A 206 -6.55 -5.80 2.59
C PHE A 206 -7.92 -6.48 2.49
N ILE A 207 -7.96 -7.80 2.19
CA ILE A 207 -9.25 -8.49 1.96
C ILE A 207 -10.03 -8.69 3.26
N ASP A 208 -9.32 -8.79 4.38
CA ASP A 208 -9.86 -8.88 5.74
C ASP A 208 -8.70 -8.63 6.73
N ALA A 209 -8.94 -7.85 7.77
CA ALA A 209 -7.93 -7.46 8.77
C ALA A 209 -7.83 -8.46 9.94
N ASP A 210 -8.75 -9.44 10.02
CA ASP A 210 -8.84 -10.36 11.16
C ASP A 210 -8.36 -11.78 10.83
N ILE A 211 -7.64 -11.99 9.72
CA ILE A 211 -7.18 -13.34 9.34
C ILE A 211 -6.16 -13.85 10.38
N ILE A 212 -5.18 -13.03 10.75
CA ILE A 212 -4.29 -13.27 11.88
C ILE A 212 -4.22 -11.99 12.72
N THR A 213 -4.43 -12.11 14.03
CA THR A 213 -4.50 -10.93 14.91
C THR A 213 -3.41 -10.93 15.96
N ALA A 214 -3.27 -9.82 16.67
CA ALA A 214 -2.30 -9.67 17.75
C ALA A 214 -2.54 -10.67 18.92
N GLU A 215 -3.77 -11.16 19.07
CA GLU A 215 -4.18 -12.13 20.09
C GLU A 215 -3.83 -13.57 19.72
N ASP A 216 -3.43 -13.82 18.47
CA ASP A 216 -3.07 -15.16 18.04
C ASP A 216 -1.78 -15.66 18.70
N PRO A 217 -1.68 -16.98 18.96
CA PRO A 217 -0.48 -17.56 19.53
C PRO A 217 0.74 -17.28 18.66
N THR A 218 1.82 -16.88 19.30
CA THR A 218 3.13 -16.75 18.67
C THR A 218 4.03 -17.90 19.07
N THR A 219 4.83 -18.39 18.13
CA THR A 219 5.93 -19.33 18.42
C THR A 219 7.19 -18.62 18.88
N PHE A 220 7.23 -17.29 18.93
CA PHE A 220 8.36 -16.54 19.47
C PHE A 220 8.72 -17.06 20.88
N ALA A 221 9.96 -17.54 21.04
CA ALA A 221 10.41 -18.15 22.28
C ALA A 221 11.43 -17.28 23.02
N SER A 222 12.44 -16.75 22.32
CA SER A 222 13.39 -15.82 22.92
C SER A 222 14.09 -14.93 21.89
N LEU A 223 14.60 -13.80 22.38
CA LEU A 223 15.46 -12.86 21.69
C LEU A 223 16.75 -12.66 22.52
N THR A 224 17.90 -13.04 21.97
CA THR A 224 19.20 -12.87 22.64
C THR A 224 20.06 -11.84 21.90
N PRO A 225 20.57 -10.78 22.57
CA PRO A 225 21.50 -9.85 21.96
C PRO A 225 22.77 -10.55 21.47
N ASN A 226 23.23 -10.20 20.26
CA ASN A 226 24.43 -10.74 19.62
C ASN A 226 25.43 -9.64 19.24
N GLY A 227 25.46 -8.56 20.03
CA GLY A 227 26.36 -7.43 19.85
C GLY A 227 26.04 -6.59 18.61
N GLN A 228 27.09 -6.03 18.00
CA GLN A 228 26.98 -5.35 16.71
C GLN A 228 27.94 -5.98 15.71
N GLY A 229 27.57 -5.97 14.43
CA GLY A 229 28.44 -6.44 13.37
C GLY A 229 28.17 -5.72 12.05
N MET A 230 29.20 -5.65 11.20
CA MET A 230 29.02 -5.18 9.84
C MET A 230 28.07 -6.13 9.10
N ARG A 231 27.00 -5.58 8.51
CA ARG A 231 26.04 -6.32 7.68
C ARG A 231 25.78 -5.55 6.39
N THR A 232 25.46 -6.30 5.34
CA THR A 232 24.95 -5.73 4.09
C THR A 232 23.44 -5.89 4.10
N MET A 233 22.71 -4.78 4.16
CA MET A 233 21.26 -4.74 4.29
C MET A 233 20.68 -3.92 3.14
N TYR A 234 19.56 -4.34 2.54
CA TYR A 234 18.88 -3.52 1.54
C TYR A 234 18.05 -2.45 2.22
N ASP A 235 18.34 -1.18 1.91
CA ASP A 235 17.55 -0.05 2.40
C ASP A 235 16.76 0.55 1.24
N ARG A 236 15.44 0.46 1.32
CA ARG A 236 14.55 0.91 0.23
C ARG A 236 14.59 2.43 0.08
N ARG A 237 14.92 3.19 1.13
CA ARG A 237 15.08 4.66 1.06
C ARG A 237 16.24 5.05 0.15
N ALA A 238 17.29 4.24 0.12
CA ALA A 238 18.44 4.41 -0.77
C ALA A 238 18.31 3.60 -2.08
N ALA A 239 17.29 2.74 -2.19
CA ALA A 239 17.13 1.76 -3.25
C ALA A 239 18.39 0.90 -3.49
N ALA A 240 19.16 0.62 -2.43
CA ALA A 240 20.47 0.00 -2.53
C ALA A 240 20.80 -0.90 -1.34
N PHE A 241 21.72 -1.84 -1.56
CA PHE A 241 22.40 -2.55 -0.48
C PHE A 241 23.42 -1.62 0.17
N ILE A 242 23.31 -1.45 1.48
CA ILE A 242 24.19 -0.61 2.28
C ILE A 242 24.95 -1.45 3.31
N GLN A 243 26.18 -1.06 3.61
CA GLN A 243 26.97 -1.66 4.67
C GLN A 243 26.91 -0.79 5.92
N LEU A 244 26.51 -1.41 7.03
CA LEU A 244 26.35 -0.70 8.30
C LEU A 244 26.67 -1.62 9.48
N GLN A 245 27.07 -1.00 10.58
CA GLN A 245 27.32 -1.68 11.84
C GLN A 245 25.98 -1.92 12.55
N ALA A 246 25.28 -3.00 12.19
CA ALA A 246 23.96 -3.33 12.69
C ALA A 246 24.00 -3.77 14.16
N TYR A 247 22.94 -3.47 14.91
CA TYR A 247 22.62 -4.18 16.15
C TYR A 247 22.06 -5.57 15.80
N LEU A 248 22.61 -6.61 16.42
CA LEU A 248 22.30 -7.99 16.07
C LEU A 248 21.56 -8.68 17.21
N PHE A 249 20.53 -9.45 16.86
CA PHE A 249 19.78 -10.28 17.80
C PHE A 249 19.51 -11.64 17.19
N ASN A 250 19.65 -12.69 18.00
CA ASN A 250 19.26 -14.05 17.62
C ASN A 250 17.87 -14.34 18.17
N VAL A 251 16.92 -14.60 17.27
CA VAL A 251 15.56 -15.04 17.62
C VAL A 251 15.50 -16.57 17.55
N THR A 252 14.82 -17.18 18.52
CA THR A 252 14.44 -18.60 18.47
C THR A 252 12.93 -18.72 18.58
N PHE A 253 12.38 -19.70 17.87
CA PHE A 253 10.97 -20.05 17.89
C PHE A 253 10.77 -21.43 18.53
N SER A 254 9.63 -21.65 19.18
CA SER A 254 9.29 -22.89 19.89
C SER A 254 9.13 -24.11 18.97
N ASP A 255 9.02 -23.88 17.65
CA ASP A 255 8.98 -24.90 16.60
C ASP A 255 10.35 -25.21 15.97
N GLY A 256 11.42 -24.77 16.63
CA GLY A 256 12.81 -25.08 16.29
C GLY A 256 13.43 -24.20 15.21
N LEU A 257 12.71 -23.20 14.69
CA LEU A 257 13.28 -22.22 13.77
C LEU A 257 14.09 -21.15 14.52
N SER A 258 15.01 -20.51 13.81
CA SER A 258 15.77 -19.36 14.29
C SER A 258 16.05 -18.36 13.17
N THR A 259 16.27 -17.11 13.55
CA THR A 259 16.47 -15.98 12.62
C THR A 259 17.42 -14.96 13.24
N GLU A 260 18.34 -14.40 12.45
CA GLU A 260 19.14 -13.23 12.87
C GLU A 260 18.40 -11.94 12.51
N VAL A 261 18.05 -11.14 13.51
CA VAL A 261 17.51 -9.80 13.31
C VAL A 261 18.66 -8.80 13.29
N GLN A 262 18.72 -7.99 12.23
CA GLN A 262 19.73 -6.97 11.99
C GLN A 262 19.01 -5.61 11.98
N VAL A 263 19.32 -4.78 12.96
CA VAL A 263 18.67 -3.47 13.14
C VAL A 263 19.68 -2.37 12.81
N ASN A 264 19.26 -1.43 11.98
CA ASN A 264 20.09 -0.30 11.54
C ASN A 264 20.62 0.52 12.74
N PRO A 265 21.88 1.00 12.74
CA PRO A 265 22.43 1.84 13.81
C PRO A 265 21.66 3.14 14.06
N GLU A 266 20.80 3.59 13.14
CA GLU A 266 19.96 4.80 13.29
C GLU A 266 18.99 4.76 14.49
N PHE A 267 18.76 3.58 15.10
CA PHE A 267 17.99 3.44 16.34
C PHE A 267 18.77 3.87 17.60
N GLY A 268 20.06 4.20 17.47
CA GLY A 268 20.85 4.92 18.47
C GLY A 268 21.37 4.10 19.65
N SER A 269 20.69 3.01 20.06
CA SER A 269 21.16 2.12 21.12
C SER A 269 20.71 0.68 20.92
N THR A 270 21.43 -0.26 21.56
CA THR A 270 21.04 -1.67 21.58
C THR A 270 19.65 -1.86 22.18
N ASP A 271 19.29 -1.09 23.20
CA ASP A 271 17.97 -1.19 23.85
C ASP A 271 16.84 -0.74 22.92
N ALA A 272 17.01 0.38 22.22
CA ALA A 272 16.03 0.86 21.24
C ALA A 272 15.90 -0.09 20.05
N ALA A 273 17.02 -0.65 19.58
CA ALA A 273 17.03 -1.68 18.55
C ALA A 273 16.34 -2.98 19.02
N ARG A 274 16.54 -3.38 20.28
CA ARG A 274 15.93 -4.58 20.88
C ARG A 274 14.41 -4.47 20.89
N VAL A 275 13.86 -3.30 21.21
CA VAL A 275 12.40 -3.05 21.18
C VAL A 275 11.81 -3.34 19.80
N GLN A 276 12.47 -2.89 18.73
CA GLN A 276 12.00 -3.17 17.38
C GLN A 276 12.17 -4.65 17.00
N ALA A 277 13.33 -5.23 17.32
CA ALA A 277 13.60 -6.64 17.04
C ALA A 277 12.57 -7.55 17.73
N GLU A 278 12.24 -7.30 19.00
CA GLU A 278 11.25 -8.04 19.77
C GLU A 278 9.84 -7.88 19.20
N LYS A 279 9.42 -6.63 18.89
CA LYS A 279 8.11 -6.32 18.29
C LYS A 279 7.84 -7.19 17.08
N TYR A 280 8.76 -7.19 16.10
CA TYR A 280 8.55 -7.92 14.86
C TYR A 280 8.82 -9.42 14.98
N ALA A 281 9.71 -9.86 15.87
CA ALA A 281 9.92 -11.29 16.13
C ALA A 281 8.63 -11.96 16.68
N ILE A 282 7.88 -11.27 17.54
CA ILE A 282 6.58 -11.74 18.04
C ILE A 282 5.57 -11.90 16.91
N VAL A 283 5.45 -10.89 16.04
CA VAL A 283 4.52 -10.89 14.90
C VAL A 283 4.88 -12.01 13.91
N ILE A 284 6.16 -12.12 13.54
CA ILE A 284 6.66 -13.19 12.67
C ILE A 284 6.33 -14.55 13.28
N GLY A 285 6.48 -14.73 14.60
CA GLY A 285 6.17 -15.99 15.27
C GLY A 285 4.70 -16.42 15.19
N ARG A 286 3.76 -15.53 14.86
CA ARG A 286 2.34 -15.86 14.60
C ARG A 286 2.13 -16.49 13.22
N LEU A 287 3.06 -16.27 12.29
CA LEU A 287 2.96 -16.82 10.95
C LEU A 287 3.10 -18.36 10.97
N PRO A 288 2.41 -19.06 10.06
CA PRO A 288 2.63 -20.47 9.80
C PRO A 288 4.12 -20.81 9.68
N ARG A 289 4.54 -21.92 10.28
CA ARG A 289 5.93 -22.41 10.20
C ARG A 289 6.40 -22.50 8.74
N ALA A 290 5.53 -22.96 7.83
CA ALA A 290 5.78 -23.05 6.40
C ALA A 290 6.23 -21.73 5.75
N LEU A 291 5.81 -20.57 6.27
CA LEU A 291 6.20 -19.26 5.76
C LEU A 291 7.49 -18.73 6.41
N ARG A 292 7.95 -19.35 7.50
CA ARG A 292 9.17 -18.96 8.22
C ARG A 292 10.39 -19.81 7.90
N VAL A 293 10.23 -20.97 7.26
CA VAL A 293 11.32 -21.96 7.08
C VAL A 293 12.56 -21.41 6.37
N SER A 294 12.39 -20.40 5.51
CA SER A 294 13.49 -19.79 4.77
C SER A 294 13.87 -18.39 5.28
N VAL A 295 13.24 -17.89 6.34
CA VAL A 295 13.52 -16.57 6.92
C VAL A 295 14.77 -16.65 7.81
N ALA A 296 15.93 -16.57 7.17
CA ALA A 296 17.22 -16.60 7.85
C ALA A 296 17.57 -15.27 8.54
N THR A 297 17.12 -14.16 7.96
CA THR A 297 17.42 -12.80 8.45
C THR A 297 16.21 -11.88 8.44
N VAL A 298 16.25 -10.83 9.26
CA VAL A 298 15.27 -9.73 9.24
C VAL A 298 16.03 -8.41 9.27
N TRP A 299 15.71 -7.48 8.36
CA TRP A 299 16.30 -6.16 8.30
C TRP A 299 15.32 -5.11 8.79
N ILE A 300 15.73 -4.30 9.77
CA ILE A 300 14.88 -3.26 10.37
C ILE A 300 15.52 -1.88 10.17
N HIS A 301 14.81 -1.02 9.45
CA HIS A 301 15.15 0.37 9.17
C HIS A 301 14.08 1.33 9.71
N GLN A 302 14.41 2.59 9.92
CA GLN A 302 13.45 3.69 10.04
C GLN A 302 12.83 4.04 8.67
N GLY A 303 11.68 4.70 8.67
CA GLY A 303 11.01 5.21 7.47
C GLY A 303 9.68 4.52 7.16
N VAL A 304 9.08 4.93 6.05
CA VAL A 304 7.73 4.53 5.62
C VAL A 304 7.75 3.79 4.27
N GLN A 305 8.84 3.08 4.00
CA GLN A 305 8.96 2.29 2.78
C GLN A 305 8.28 0.92 2.96
N PRO A 306 7.59 0.38 1.92
CA PRO A 306 6.94 -0.92 1.99
C PRO A 306 7.85 -2.03 2.51
N PHE A 307 7.25 -2.99 3.20
CA PHE A 307 7.95 -4.21 3.60
C PHE A 307 8.39 -4.99 2.35
N GLY A 308 9.29 -5.97 2.55
CA GLY A 308 9.77 -6.79 1.46
C GLY A 308 10.13 -8.20 1.92
N GLY A 309 9.91 -9.18 1.05
CA GLY A 309 10.38 -10.55 1.17
C GLY A 309 11.33 -10.97 0.05
N GLY A 310 11.93 -12.14 0.21
CA GLY A 310 12.95 -12.71 -0.67
C GLY A 310 14.35 -12.70 -0.03
N ASN A 311 15.35 -13.27 -0.72
CA ASN A 311 16.74 -13.37 -0.24
C ASN A 311 16.90 -13.98 1.17
N ASN A 312 16.02 -14.93 1.54
CA ASN A 312 15.98 -15.50 2.89
C ASN A 312 15.81 -14.41 3.99
N ASN A 313 15.15 -13.31 3.66
CA ASN A 313 15.03 -12.11 4.48
C ASN A 313 13.59 -11.61 4.58
N LEU A 314 13.29 -10.86 5.64
CA LEU A 314 12.16 -9.92 5.69
C LEU A 314 12.69 -8.50 5.94
N LEU A 315 12.32 -7.56 5.08
CA LEU A 315 12.68 -6.15 5.15
C LEU A 315 11.54 -5.35 5.78
N ILE A 316 11.87 -4.58 6.80
CA ILE A 316 10.93 -3.82 7.62
C ILE A 316 11.39 -2.36 7.68
N HIS A 317 10.47 -1.44 7.42
CA HIS A 317 10.63 -0.03 7.80
C HIS A 317 9.59 0.31 8.85
N VAL A 318 10.04 0.68 10.06
CA VAL A 318 9.15 0.69 11.23
C VAL A 318 7.97 1.66 11.13
N GLY A 319 8.14 2.79 10.42
CA GLY A 319 7.06 3.74 10.18
C GLY A 319 5.99 3.19 9.25
N GLN A 320 6.36 2.39 8.24
CA GLN A 320 5.37 1.66 7.44
C GLN A 320 4.69 0.58 8.27
N GLY A 321 5.44 -0.08 9.16
CA GLY A 321 4.86 -1.05 10.09
C GLY A 321 3.82 -0.43 11.00
N ASP A 322 4.02 0.82 11.44
CA ASP A 322 3.01 1.55 12.23
C ASP A 322 1.76 1.89 11.41
N LEU A 323 1.89 2.18 10.11
CA LEU A 323 0.75 2.31 9.19
C LEU A 323 0.00 0.98 9.03
N TYR A 324 0.71 -0.13 8.81
CA TYR A 324 0.07 -1.44 8.72
C TYR A 324 -0.63 -1.87 10.01
N ILE A 325 -0.11 -1.48 11.18
CA ILE A 325 -0.79 -1.69 12.46
C ILE A 325 -2.06 -0.85 12.53
N ALA A 326 -2.01 0.42 12.11
CA ALA A 326 -3.17 1.30 12.10
C ALA A 326 -4.27 0.79 11.15
N ASP A 327 -3.88 0.21 10.03
CA ASP A 327 -4.77 -0.40 9.03
C ASP A 327 -5.25 -1.81 9.43
N GLY A 328 -4.65 -2.42 10.46
CA GLY A 328 -4.97 -3.77 10.92
C GLY A 328 -4.50 -4.89 9.99
N VAL A 329 -3.45 -4.66 9.18
CA VAL A 329 -2.99 -5.60 8.14
C VAL A 329 -1.52 -6.02 8.30
N LEU A 330 -0.92 -5.81 9.48
CA LEU A 330 0.49 -6.08 9.69
C LEU A 330 0.81 -7.58 9.50
N GLU A 331 0.05 -8.46 10.13
CA GLU A 331 0.22 -9.90 10.02
C GLU A 331 -0.05 -10.40 8.59
N GLU A 332 -1.09 -9.92 7.92
CA GLU A 332 -1.44 -10.22 6.54
C GLU A 332 -0.33 -9.80 5.57
N THR A 333 0.27 -8.62 5.81
CA THR A 333 1.43 -8.15 5.07
C THR A 333 2.61 -9.11 5.27
N PHE A 334 2.87 -9.55 6.50
CA PHE A 334 3.93 -10.52 6.75
C PHE A 334 3.65 -11.89 6.12
N VAL A 335 2.40 -12.35 6.04
CA VAL A 335 2.05 -13.57 5.28
C VAL A 335 2.47 -13.43 3.82
N HIS A 336 2.16 -12.28 3.19
CA HIS A 336 2.56 -11.99 1.81
C HIS A 336 4.07 -11.96 1.65
N GLU A 337 4.79 -11.15 2.44
CA GLU A 337 6.25 -11.02 2.30
C GLU A 337 6.98 -12.34 2.63
N ALA A 338 6.52 -13.08 3.62
CA ALA A 338 7.11 -14.36 3.98
C ALA A 338 6.86 -15.45 2.91
N ALA A 339 5.82 -15.32 2.09
CA ALA A 339 5.61 -16.18 0.93
C ALA A 339 6.70 -16.00 -0.12
N HIS A 340 7.11 -14.77 -0.42
CA HIS A 340 8.26 -14.51 -1.29
C HIS A 340 9.54 -15.16 -0.76
N THR A 341 9.70 -15.16 0.56
CA THR A 341 10.90 -15.73 1.20
C THR A 341 10.89 -17.26 1.22
N SER A 342 9.76 -17.88 1.52
CA SER A 342 9.69 -19.32 1.82
C SER A 342 9.04 -20.19 0.75
N LEU A 343 8.26 -19.62 -0.18
CA LEU A 343 7.51 -20.39 -1.16
C LEU A 343 7.94 -20.12 -2.61
N ASP A 344 8.19 -18.87 -3.00
CA ASP A 344 8.37 -18.50 -4.41
C ASP A 344 9.44 -19.33 -5.14
N ALA A 345 10.62 -19.46 -4.54
CA ALA A 345 11.75 -20.14 -5.17
C ALA A 345 11.43 -21.61 -5.53
N ALA A 346 10.58 -22.27 -4.75
CA ALA A 346 10.18 -23.66 -4.99
C ALA A 346 8.93 -23.77 -5.88
N HIS A 347 8.00 -22.81 -5.77
CA HIS A 347 6.64 -22.97 -6.27
C HIS A 347 6.27 -22.09 -7.45
N ALA A 348 6.70 -20.82 -7.49
CA ALA A 348 6.19 -19.82 -8.44
C ALA A 348 6.41 -20.19 -9.92
N ALA A 349 7.51 -20.91 -10.21
CA ALA A 349 7.84 -21.42 -11.55
C ALA A 349 7.60 -22.93 -11.71
N SER A 350 7.04 -23.61 -10.69
CA SER A 350 6.85 -25.06 -10.73
C SER A 350 5.75 -25.45 -11.72
N ALA A 351 5.92 -26.59 -12.40
CA ALA A 351 4.91 -27.09 -13.36
C ALA A 351 3.53 -27.28 -12.72
N GLY A 352 3.49 -27.70 -11.45
CA GLY A 352 2.23 -27.86 -10.72
C GLY A 352 1.53 -26.53 -10.43
N TRP A 353 2.28 -25.49 -10.03
CA TRP A 353 1.72 -24.15 -9.80
C TRP A 353 1.19 -23.54 -11.10
N LEU A 354 1.99 -23.59 -12.17
CA LEU A 354 1.58 -23.07 -13.48
C LEU A 354 0.36 -23.81 -14.04
N SER A 355 0.26 -25.12 -13.80
CA SER A 355 -0.91 -25.92 -14.16
C SER A 355 -2.16 -25.51 -13.36
N ALA A 356 -2.01 -25.23 -12.07
CA ALA A 356 -3.09 -24.71 -11.23
C ALA A 356 -3.54 -23.31 -11.68
N GLN A 357 -2.59 -22.40 -11.89
CA GLN A 357 -2.82 -21.06 -12.41
C GLN A 357 -3.60 -21.07 -13.73
N ALA A 358 -3.27 -21.96 -14.67
CA ALA A 358 -3.92 -22.06 -15.96
C ALA A 358 -5.36 -22.65 -15.92
N LYS A 359 -5.70 -23.39 -14.86
CA LYS A 359 -7.02 -24.02 -14.69
C LYS A 359 -8.02 -23.16 -13.90
N ASP A 360 -7.51 -22.18 -13.17
CA ASP A 360 -8.34 -21.26 -12.40
C ASP A 360 -9.09 -20.27 -13.29
N VAL A 361 -10.23 -19.79 -12.79
CA VAL A 361 -11.10 -18.85 -13.52
C VAL A 361 -10.34 -17.55 -13.81
N ASN A 362 -9.58 -17.07 -12.83
CA ASN A 362 -8.65 -15.94 -12.99
C ASN A 362 -7.59 -15.94 -11.86
N PHE A 363 -6.81 -14.87 -11.80
CA PHE A 363 -6.01 -14.50 -10.63
C PHE A 363 -6.92 -13.97 -9.52
N ILE A 364 -6.48 -14.14 -8.27
CA ILE A 364 -7.21 -13.66 -7.09
C ILE A 364 -7.15 -12.14 -6.94
N SER A 365 -6.09 -11.50 -7.47
CA SER A 365 -5.95 -10.05 -7.45
C SER A 365 -5.42 -9.51 -8.78
N THR A 366 -5.63 -8.21 -9.02
CA THR A 366 -5.04 -7.54 -10.18
C THR A 366 -3.52 -7.48 -10.08
N TYR A 367 -2.97 -7.40 -8.87
CA TYR A 367 -1.54 -7.39 -8.63
C TYR A 367 -0.89 -8.73 -9.01
N ALA A 368 -1.51 -9.85 -8.62
CA ALA A 368 -1.12 -11.19 -9.03
C ALA A 368 -1.21 -11.36 -10.56
N ARG A 369 -2.29 -10.91 -11.18
CA ARG A 369 -2.47 -10.98 -12.65
C ARG A 369 -1.40 -10.23 -13.41
N ASP A 370 -1.05 -9.04 -12.95
CA ASP A 370 -0.13 -8.15 -13.64
C ASP A 370 1.34 -8.56 -13.41
N ASN A 371 1.61 -9.37 -12.37
CA ASN A 371 2.92 -9.91 -12.03
C ASN A 371 2.88 -11.43 -11.75
N PRO A 372 2.41 -12.26 -12.71
CA PRO A 372 1.98 -13.63 -12.45
C PRO A 372 3.11 -14.61 -12.09
N THR A 373 4.36 -14.25 -12.40
CA THR A 373 5.55 -15.04 -12.08
C THR A 373 6.19 -14.66 -10.75
N ARG A 374 5.72 -13.57 -10.11
CA ARG A 374 6.33 -13.02 -8.90
C ARG A 374 5.33 -12.90 -7.75
N GLU A 375 4.11 -12.45 -8.04
CA GLU A 375 3.14 -12.06 -6.99
C GLU A 375 2.03 -13.10 -6.82
N ASP A 376 1.85 -14.03 -7.76
CA ASP A 376 0.69 -14.93 -7.73
C ASP A 376 0.69 -15.90 -6.53
N VAL A 377 1.86 -16.42 -6.14
CA VAL A 377 1.97 -17.28 -4.94
C VAL A 377 1.70 -16.47 -3.67
N ALA A 378 2.39 -15.34 -3.53
CA ALA A 378 2.26 -14.46 -2.35
C ALA A 378 0.84 -13.90 -2.19
N GLU A 379 0.18 -13.54 -3.28
CA GLU A 379 -1.20 -13.09 -3.26
C GLU A 379 -2.21 -14.22 -3.06
N SER A 380 -1.87 -15.47 -3.40
CA SER A 380 -2.81 -16.60 -3.25
C SER A 380 -2.75 -17.26 -1.88
N VAL A 381 -1.61 -17.18 -1.18
CA VAL A 381 -1.44 -17.92 0.08
C VAL A 381 -2.29 -17.39 1.22
N LEU A 382 -2.46 -16.06 1.33
CA LEU A 382 -3.28 -15.46 2.39
C LEU A 382 -4.78 -15.81 2.23
N PRO A 383 -5.40 -15.63 1.04
CA PRO A 383 -6.76 -16.12 0.78
C PRO A 383 -6.94 -17.62 1.03
N TRP A 384 -5.97 -18.44 0.62
CA TRP A 384 -6.01 -19.88 0.88
C TRP A 384 -5.97 -20.19 2.38
N LEU A 385 -5.05 -19.55 3.12
CA LEU A 385 -4.93 -19.67 4.57
C LEU A 385 -6.25 -19.26 5.25
N ALA A 386 -6.83 -18.14 4.81
CA ALA A 386 -8.08 -17.62 5.33
C ALA A 386 -9.22 -18.63 5.18
N VAL A 387 -9.34 -19.27 4.01
CA VAL A 387 -10.41 -20.26 3.76
C VAL A 387 -10.15 -21.60 4.46
N ARG A 388 -8.90 -22.04 4.58
CA ARG A 388 -8.59 -23.38 5.12
C ARG A 388 -8.46 -23.42 6.63
N TYR A 389 -7.91 -22.37 7.23
CA TYR A 389 -7.57 -22.34 8.66
C TYR A 389 -8.36 -21.28 9.41
N ARG A 390 -8.79 -20.20 8.74
CA ARG A 390 -9.47 -19.07 9.40
C ARG A 390 -10.88 -18.81 8.88
N ALA A 391 -11.56 -19.86 8.42
CA ALA A 391 -12.88 -19.74 7.79
C ALA A 391 -13.93 -19.07 8.71
N SER A 392 -13.79 -19.20 10.03
CA SER A 392 -14.66 -18.54 11.02
C SER A 392 -14.42 -17.05 11.17
N ARG A 393 -13.30 -16.52 10.65
CA ARG A 393 -12.91 -15.11 10.73
C ARG A 393 -13.24 -14.31 9.48
N ILE A 394 -13.55 -14.98 8.37
CA ILE A 394 -13.95 -14.34 7.13
C ILE A 394 -15.43 -14.55 6.82
N THR A 395 -16.03 -13.65 6.05
CA THR A 395 -17.43 -13.81 5.64
C THR A 395 -17.59 -15.01 4.68
N PRO A 396 -18.75 -15.70 4.69
CA PRO A 396 -19.04 -16.75 3.72
C PRO A 396 -18.95 -16.27 2.26
N ALA A 397 -19.29 -15.01 2.00
CA ALA A 397 -19.18 -14.39 0.66
C ALA A 397 -17.72 -14.23 0.21
N LEU A 398 -16.83 -13.81 1.12
CA LEU A 398 -15.40 -13.74 0.85
C LEU A 398 -14.83 -15.14 0.58
N ALA A 399 -15.15 -16.13 1.42
CA ALA A 399 -14.72 -17.50 1.22
C ALA A 399 -15.20 -18.08 -0.13
N ALA A 400 -16.46 -17.85 -0.49
CA ALA A 400 -17.02 -18.27 -1.78
C ALA A 400 -16.31 -17.60 -2.96
N THR A 401 -15.99 -16.30 -2.85
CA THR A 401 -15.26 -15.56 -3.88
C THR A 401 -13.87 -16.17 -4.09
N ILE A 402 -13.13 -16.46 -3.02
CA ILE A 402 -11.79 -17.06 -3.10
C ILE A 402 -11.86 -18.44 -3.75
N GLN A 403 -12.78 -19.29 -3.30
CA GLN A 403 -12.97 -20.64 -3.84
C GLN A 403 -13.44 -20.65 -5.30
N GLN A 404 -14.19 -19.63 -5.72
CA GLN A 404 -14.62 -19.50 -7.11
C GLN A 404 -13.45 -19.13 -8.04
N PHE A 405 -12.59 -18.22 -7.61
CA PHE A 405 -11.55 -17.67 -8.49
C PHE A 405 -10.29 -18.53 -8.58
N ILE A 406 -9.84 -19.10 -7.46
CA ILE A 406 -8.56 -19.83 -7.39
C ILE A 406 -8.63 -21.28 -6.84
N PRO A 407 -9.64 -22.09 -7.19
CA PRO A 407 -9.84 -23.42 -6.60
C PRO A 407 -8.65 -24.38 -6.83
N ASN A 408 -7.97 -24.30 -7.96
CA ASN A 408 -6.85 -25.17 -8.29
C ASN A 408 -5.56 -24.73 -7.60
N ARG A 409 -5.29 -23.43 -7.45
CA ARG A 409 -4.16 -22.97 -6.62
C ARG A 409 -4.36 -23.32 -5.15
N MET A 410 -5.59 -23.24 -4.65
CA MET A 410 -5.91 -23.73 -3.31
C MET A 410 -5.63 -25.23 -3.18
N ALA A 411 -6.08 -26.05 -4.14
CA ALA A 411 -5.80 -27.49 -4.16
C ALA A 411 -4.29 -27.79 -4.27
N TYR A 412 -3.53 -26.94 -4.98
CA TYR A 412 -2.08 -27.04 -5.02
C TYR A 412 -1.48 -26.85 -3.62
N PHE A 413 -1.83 -25.79 -2.89
CA PHE A 413 -1.36 -25.59 -1.52
C PHE A 413 -1.78 -26.72 -0.58
N ASP A 414 -3.03 -27.20 -0.69
CA ASP A 414 -3.52 -28.36 0.08
C ASP A 414 -2.64 -29.61 -0.13
N SER A 415 -2.04 -29.75 -1.32
CA SER A 415 -1.17 -30.90 -1.67
C SER A 415 0.25 -30.82 -1.12
N LEU A 416 0.70 -29.66 -0.64
CA LEU A 416 2.10 -29.44 -0.25
C LEU A 416 2.45 -29.97 1.14
N GLY A 417 1.45 -30.31 1.97
CA GLY A 417 1.70 -30.74 3.36
C GLY A 417 2.37 -29.66 4.22
N LEU A 418 2.02 -28.39 4.01
CA LEU A 418 2.59 -27.26 4.73
C LEU A 418 2.31 -27.36 6.23
N VAL A 419 3.31 -27.10 7.06
CA VAL A 419 3.15 -27.03 8.53
C VAL A 419 2.59 -25.67 8.90
N MET A 420 1.30 -25.63 9.25
CA MET A 420 0.55 -24.37 9.42
C MET A 420 0.51 -23.81 10.84
N LEU A 421 0.95 -24.56 11.84
CA LEU A 421 1.08 -24.06 13.21
C LEU A 421 1.96 -22.78 13.26
N PRO A 422 1.62 -21.80 14.09
CA PRO A 422 0.59 -21.84 15.14
C PRO A 422 -0.83 -21.54 14.63
N VAL A 423 -1.01 -21.25 13.35
CA VAL A 423 -2.33 -21.05 12.73
C VAL A 423 -3.05 -22.41 12.65
N GLN A 424 -4.29 -22.44 13.15
CA GLN A 424 -5.18 -23.59 13.16
C GLN A 424 -6.50 -23.23 12.52
#